data_AF-A0A059DXZ7-F1
#
_entry.id   AF-A0A059DXZ7-F1
#
_cell.length_a   1.000
_cell.length_b   1.000
_cell.length_c   1.000
_cell.angle_alpha   90.00
_cell.angle_beta   90.00
_cell.angle_gamma   90.00
#
_symmetry.space_group_name_H-M   'P 1'
#
loop_
_entity.id
_entity.type
_entity.pdbx_description
1 polymer ?
#
loop_
_entity_poly.entity_id
_entity_poly.type
_entity_poly.pdbx_seq_one_letter_code
_entity_poly.pdbx_strand_id
1 'polypeptide(L)'
;MRNAICAAALLLGFGASPALAQVVVLGGGIAKDCYEAAKFETVSPREGAETCTRAIEHEAMTPSNRAATYTNRGVLHMRAGLYQKALSDYEKAKKIRPETGETYLNEGAAFIFLEDYSSALASLDKAIALNSSDLYAAYYNRALAKEKLADIEGAYFDFKTALELKPDWELAQWQLSRFEVTTN
;
A
#
# COMPACT_ATOMS: atom_id res chain seq x y z
N MET A 1 11.00 5.65 -33.18
CA MET A 1 11.41 4.33 -32.67
C MET A 1 10.55 4.08 -31.44
N ARG A 2 9.70 3.05 -31.46
CA ARG A 2 8.71 2.78 -30.40
C ARG A 2 9.13 1.45 -29.78
N ASN A 3 9.57 1.49 -28.53
CA ASN A 3 9.99 0.28 -27.81
C ASN A 3 8.74 -0.54 -27.49
N ALA A 4 8.80 -1.86 -27.65
CA ALA A 4 7.73 -2.76 -27.23
C ALA A 4 8.14 -3.43 -25.90
N ILE A 5 7.23 -3.40 -24.93
CA ILE A 5 7.42 -3.95 -23.58
C ILE A 5 6.46 -5.11 -23.39
N CYS A 6 7.02 -6.31 -23.16
CA CYS A 6 6.26 -7.52 -22.88
C CYS A 6 6.66 -8.07 -21.50
N ALA A 7 5.71 -8.60 -20.73
CA ALA A 7 6.03 -9.35 -19.53
C ALA A 7 6.30 -10.82 -19.91
N ALA A 8 7.47 -11.35 -19.57
CA ALA A 8 7.81 -12.74 -19.82
C ALA A 8 6.95 -13.67 -18.95
N ALA A 9 6.30 -14.65 -19.58
CA ALA A 9 5.63 -15.74 -18.89
C ALA A 9 6.69 -16.74 -18.40
N LEU A 10 7.30 -16.47 -17.25
CA LEU A 10 8.20 -17.44 -16.62
C LEU A 10 7.41 -18.69 -16.23
N LEU A 11 7.80 -19.82 -16.82
CA LEU A 11 7.41 -21.16 -16.38
C LEU A 11 7.67 -21.25 -14.86
N LEU A 12 6.62 -21.53 -14.11
CA LEU A 12 6.59 -21.61 -12.64
C LEU A 12 7.59 -22.65 -12.13
N GLY A 13 8.85 -22.22 -11.93
CA GLY A 13 9.84 -22.90 -11.11
C GLY A 13 9.73 -22.38 -9.68
N PHE A 14 9.51 -23.29 -8.74
CA PHE A 14 9.39 -23.10 -7.29
C PHE A 14 10.08 -21.84 -6.72
N GLY A 15 9.28 -20.90 -6.19
CA GLY A 15 9.77 -19.83 -5.31
C GLY A 15 9.27 -18.42 -5.58
N ALA A 16 8.35 -18.18 -6.51
CA ALA A 16 7.76 -16.85 -6.69
C ALA A 16 6.86 -16.52 -5.48
N SER A 17 7.40 -15.81 -4.49
CA SER A 17 6.58 -15.13 -3.48
C SER A 17 5.55 -14.27 -4.23
N PRO A 18 4.23 -14.45 -4.01
CA PRO A 18 3.24 -13.61 -4.66
C PRO A 18 3.55 -12.15 -4.31
N ALA A 19 3.52 -11.26 -5.31
CA ALA A 19 3.74 -9.85 -5.07
C ALA A 19 2.69 -9.32 -4.10
N LEU A 20 3.13 -8.89 -2.92
CA LEU A 20 2.24 -8.36 -1.89
C LEU A 20 2.24 -6.83 -1.95
N ALA A 21 1.05 -6.25 -1.95
CA ALA A 21 0.88 -4.81 -1.88
C ALA A 21 1.48 -4.28 -0.57
N GLN A 22 2.13 -3.12 -0.65
CA GLN A 22 2.81 -2.49 0.47
C GLN A 22 1.86 -1.58 1.26
N VAL A 23 2.08 -1.50 2.57
CA VAL A 23 1.34 -0.62 3.49
C VAL A 23 2.31 0.24 4.30
N VAL A 24 1.85 1.41 4.75
CA VAL A 24 2.59 2.41 5.53
C VAL A 24 1.88 2.72 6.85
N VAL A 25 2.65 2.92 7.92
CA VAL A 25 2.16 3.27 9.26
C VAL A 25 2.45 4.74 9.57
N LEU A 26 1.50 5.45 10.16
CA LEU A 26 1.59 6.88 10.48
C LEU A 26 1.92 7.13 11.96
N GLY A 27 2.86 8.04 12.26
CA GLY A 27 2.96 8.72 13.56
C GLY A 27 4.02 8.24 14.56
N GLY A 28 3.74 8.44 15.86
CA GLY A 28 4.65 8.21 17.00
C GLY A 28 4.37 8.98 18.31
N GLY A 29 3.34 9.85 18.38
CA GLY A 29 3.15 10.79 19.50
C GLY A 29 1.96 10.56 20.45
N ILE A 30 0.82 10.04 19.99
CA ILE A 30 -0.42 9.77 20.77
C ILE A 30 -1.09 8.50 20.20
N ALA A 31 -1.83 7.73 21.02
CA ALA A 31 -2.13 6.33 20.76
C ALA A 31 -0.84 5.52 20.52
N LYS A 32 0.16 5.74 21.39
CA LYS A 32 1.52 5.21 21.25
C LYS A 32 1.49 3.68 21.09
N ASP A 33 0.74 2.99 21.93
CA ASP A 33 0.65 1.54 21.90
C ASP A 33 0.05 1.02 20.58
N CYS A 34 -0.92 1.74 20.01
CA CYS A 34 -1.46 1.43 18.69
C CYS A 34 -0.41 1.62 17.60
N TYR A 35 0.31 2.75 17.64
CA TYR A 35 1.40 3.00 16.71
C TYR A 35 2.49 1.93 16.82
N GLU A 36 2.91 1.58 18.03
CA GLU A 36 3.95 0.57 18.25
C GLU A 36 3.51 -0.81 17.80
N ALA A 37 2.26 -1.22 18.09
CA ALA A 37 1.69 -2.46 17.59
C ALA A 37 1.67 -2.49 16.04
N ALA A 38 1.30 -1.38 15.40
CA ALA A 38 1.29 -1.26 13.95
C ALA A 38 2.72 -1.17 13.35
N LYS A 39 3.68 -0.54 14.01
CA LYS A 39 5.02 -0.34 13.45
C LYS A 39 5.96 -1.51 13.69
N PHE A 40 5.97 -2.02 14.91
CA PHE A 40 6.98 -2.97 15.39
C PHE A 40 6.44 -4.38 15.57
N GLU A 41 5.14 -4.60 15.35
CA GLU A 41 4.52 -5.93 15.40
C GLU A 41 4.79 -6.66 16.73
N THR A 42 4.76 -5.91 17.83
CA THR A 42 5.03 -6.41 19.19
C THR A 42 3.95 -7.38 19.70
N VAL A 43 2.78 -7.36 19.07
CA VAL A 43 1.61 -8.19 19.36
C VAL A 43 0.98 -8.69 18.08
N SER A 44 0.05 -9.65 18.18
CA SER A 44 -0.68 -10.12 16.99
C SER A 44 -1.44 -8.97 16.31
N PRO A 45 -1.65 -9.00 14.98
CA PRO A 45 -2.38 -7.93 14.29
C PRO A 45 -3.79 -7.67 14.84
N ARG A 46 -4.48 -8.70 15.32
CA ARG A 46 -5.81 -8.57 15.93
C ARG A 46 -5.75 -7.85 17.27
N GLU A 47 -4.83 -8.25 18.13
CA GLU A 47 -4.60 -7.62 19.44
C GLU A 47 -4.13 -6.17 19.29
N GLY A 48 -3.27 -5.89 18.32
CA GLY A 48 -2.88 -4.53 17.97
C GLY A 48 -4.08 -3.69 17.54
N ALA A 49 -4.98 -4.24 16.72
CA ALA A 49 -6.17 -3.52 16.27
C ALA A 49 -7.15 -3.23 17.43
N GLU A 50 -7.25 -4.13 18.41
CA GLU A 50 -8.01 -3.91 19.65
C GLU A 50 -7.39 -2.77 20.48
N THR A 51 -6.06 -2.72 20.58
CA THR A 51 -5.35 -1.62 21.23
C THR A 51 -5.63 -0.28 20.55
N CYS A 52 -5.61 -0.23 19.22
CA CYS A 52 -6.04 0.96 18.47
C CYS A 52 -7.51 1.33 18.71
N THR A 53 -8.39 0.34 18.86
CA THR A 53 -9.81 0.57 19.15
C THR A 53 -9.99 1.25 20.51
N ARG A 54 -9.34 0.72 21.56
CA ARG A 54 -9.35 1.34 22.89
C ARG A 54 -8.81 2.76 22.85
N ALA A 55 -7.71 3.00 22.12
CA ALA A 55 -7.15 4.33 21.99
C ALA A 55 -8.15 5.31 21.34
N ILE A 56 -8.77 4.93 20.22
CA ILE A 56 -9.79 5.76 19.53
C ILE A 56 -10.96 6.09 20.46
N GLU A 57 -11.42 5.14 21.27
CA GLU A 57 -12.62 5.29 22.10
C GLU A 57 -12.36 6.07 23.40
N HIS A 58 -11.19 5.93 23.99
CA HIS A 58 -10.95 6.37 25.36
C HIS A 58 -9.84 7.42 25.51
N GLU A 59 -8.96 7.59 24.52
CA GLU A 59 -7.91 8.61 24.60
C GLU A 59 -8.36 9.95 24.02
N ALA A 60 -7.94 11.02 24.70
CA ALA A 60 -8.06 12.36 24.17
C ALA A 60 -7.00 12.58 23.07
N MET A 61 -7.44 12.88 21.85
CA MET A 61 -6.56 13.07 20.70
C MET A 61 -7.11 14.12 19.73
N THR A 62 -6.19 14.79 19.02
CA THR A 62 -6.56 15.73 17.96
C THR A 62 -7.22 14.99 16.78
N PRO A 63 -7.97 15.68 15.91
CA PRO A 63 -8.52 15.07 14.69
C PRO A 63 -7.44 14.42 13.81
N SER A 64 -6.27 15.05 13.67
CA SER A 64 -5.16 14.51 12.91
C SER A 64 -4.66 13.17 13.49
N ASN A 65 -4.47 13.12 14.81
CA ASN A 65 -4.05 11.89 15.48
C ASN A 65 -5.12 10.80 15.35
N ARG A 66 -6.41 11.16 15.49
CA ARG A 66 -7.52 10.22 15.30
C ARG A 66 -7.55 9.60 13.90
N ALA A 67 -7.35 10.41 12.86
CA ALA A 67 -7.26 9.92 11.49
C ALA A 67 -6.06 8.97 11.30
N ALA A 68 -4.90 9.30 11.89
CA ALA A 68 -3.73 8.44 11.87
C ALA A 68 -3.96 7.11 12.63
N THR A 69 -4.61 7.13 13.79
CA THR A 69 -4.95 5.92 14.56
C THR A 69 -5.91 5.00 13.80
N TYR A 70 -6.92 5.55 13.11
CA TYR A 70 -7.75 4.77 12.20
C TYR A 70 -6.92 4.15 11.07
N THR A 71 -6.03 4.92 10.44
CA THR A 71 -5.15 4.40 9.38
C THR A 71 -4.28 3.25 9.90
N ASN A 72 -3.67 3.38 11.08
CA ASN A 72 -2.84 2.34 11.70
C ASN A 72 -3.64 1.09 12.07
N ARG A 73 -4.87 1.25 12.59
CA ARG A 73 -5.77 0.12 12.83
C ARG A 73 -6.12 -0.59 11.51
N GLY A 74 -6.31 0.17 10.43
CA GLY A 74 -6.48 -0.37 9.09
C GLY A 74 -5.30 -1.23 8.65
N VAL A 75 -4.07 -0.77 8.88
CA VAL A 75 -2.84 -1.55 8.59
C VAL A 75 -2.81 -2.86 9.39
N LEU A 76 -3.20 -2.83 10.66
CA LEU A 76 -3.31 -4.03 11.48
C LEU A 76 -4.39 -4.99 10.95
N HIS A 77 -5.54 -4.46 10.51
CA HIS A 77 -6.55 -5.25 9.82
C HIS A 77 -6.04 -5.85 8.50
N MET A 78 -5.24 -5.12 7.71
CA MET A 78 -4.58 -5.64 6.51
C MET A 78 -3.71 -6.86 6.83
N ARG A 79 -2.84 -6.74 7.84
CA ARG A 79 -1.98 -7.85 8.29
C ARG A 79 -2.76 -9.02 8.88
N ALA A 80 -3.95 -8.78 9.41
CA ALA A 80 -4.86 -9.82 9.87
C ALA A 80 -5.68 -10.49 8.75
N GLY A 81 -5.54 -10.05 7.49
CA GLY A 81 -6.36 -10.52 6.36
C GLY A 81 -7.80 -9.97 6.36
N LEU A 82 -8.07 -8.91 7.12
CA LEU A 82 -9.40 -8.32 7.32
C LEU A 82 -9.57 -7.07 6.43
N TYR A 83 -9.41 -7.23 5.13
CA TYR A 83 -9.32 -6.12 4.16
C TYR A 83 -10.55 -5.20 4.15
N GLN A 84 -11.76 -5.75 4.24
CA GLN A 84 -12.99 -4.96 4.35
C GLN A 84 -13.04 -4.09 5.62
N LYS A 85 -12.51 -4.59 6.75
CA LYS A 85 -12.39 -3.78 7.97
C LYS A 85 -11.34 -2.68 7.80
N ALA A 86 -10.24 -2.96 7.12
CA ALA A 86 -9.22 -1.97 6.79
C ALA A 86 -9.81 -0.83 5.93
N LEU A 87 -10.57 -1.14 4.88
CA LEU A 87 -11.28 -0.15 4.06
C LEU A 87 -12.23 0.72 4.90
N SER A 88 -12.99 0.12 5.82
CA SER A 88 -13.85 0.90 6.72
C SER A 88 -13.07 1.86 7.62
N ASP A 89 -11.86 1.50 8.04
CA ASP A 89 -11.00 2.35 8.84
C ASP A 89 -10.39 3.48 8.01
N TYR A 90 -9.95 3.19 6.77
CA TYR A 90 -9.46 4.22 5.85
C TYR A 90 -10.54 5.22 5.47
N GLU A 91 -11.78 4.78 5.26
CA GLU A 91 -12.93 5.66 5.06
C GLU A 91 -13.15 6.61 6.24
N LYS A 92 -13.06 6.11 7.48
CA LYS A 92 -13.15 6.96 8.67
C LYS A 92 -11.99 7.96 8.76
N ALA A 93 -10.77 7.52 8.45
CA ALA A 93 -9.59 8.39 8.43
C ALA A 93 -9.73 9.51 7.38
N LYS A 94 -10.14 9.18 6.14
CA LYS A 94 -10.35 10.15 5.06
C LYS A 94 -11.46 11.17 5.37
N LYS A 95 -12.55 10.74 6.03
CA LYS A 95 -13.60 11.67 6.49
C LYS A 95 -13.08 12.71 7.48
N ILE A 96 -12.08 12.38 8.28
CA ILE A 96 -11.47 13.29 9.25
C ILE A 96 -10.37 14.13 8.60
N ARG A 97 -9.51 13.50 7.78
CA ARG A 97 -8.38 14.15 7.11
C ARG A 97 -8.22 13.61 5.68
N PRO A 98 -8.90 14.23 4.69
CA PRO A 98 -8.94 13.74 3.32
C PRO A 98 -7.64 13.94 2.54
N GLU A 99 -6.70 14.72 3.07
CA GLU A 99 -5.41 15.03 2.43
C GLU A 99 -4.26 14.18 3.01
N THR A 100 -4.55 12.93 3.39
CA THR A 100 -3.56 11.99 3.91
C THR A 100 -3.16 10.99 2.83
N GLY A 101 -2.07 11.24 2.11
CA GLY A 101 -1.61 10.36 1.02
C GLY A 101 -1.42 8.90 1.44
N GLU A 102 -0.89 8.68 2.64
CA GLU A 102 -0.65 7.34 3.20
C GLU A 102 -1.93 6.53 3.39
N THR A 103 -3.04 7.19 3.73
CA THR A 103 -4.34 6.51 3.88
C THR A 103 -4.82 5.98 2.53
N TYR A 104 -4.65 6.73 1.44
CA TYR A 104 -5.01 6.25 0.10
C TYR A 104 -4.04 5.19 -0.42
N LEU A 105 -2.74 5.28 -0.09
CA LEU A 105 -1.77 4.23 -0.42
C LEU A 105 -2.21 2.89 0.16
N ASN A 106 -2.54 2.89 1.46
CA ASN A 106 -3.00 1.71 2.18
C ASN A 106 -4.35 1.19 1.69
N GLU A 107 -5.27 2.09 1.35
CA GLU A 107 -6.54 1.74 0.74
C GLU A 107 -6.34 1.06 -0.63
N GLY A 108 -5.45 1.59 -1.47
CA GLY A 108 -5.09 0.98 -2.74
C GLY A 108 -4.53 -0.42 -2.56
N ALA A 109 -3.69 -0.63 -1.53
CA ALA A 109 -3.21 -1.96 -1.16
C ALA A 109 -4.36 -2.90 -0.77
N ALA A 110 -5.34 -2.44 0.01
CA ALA A 110 -6.50 -3.23 0.41
C ALA A 110 -7.33 -3.68 -0.80
N PHE A 111 -7.54 -2.78 -1.77
CA PHE A 111 -8.24 -3.11 -3.00
C PHE A 111 -7.48 -4.12 -3.87
N ILE A 112 -6.14 -4.08 -3.92
CA ILE A 112 -5.33 -5.11 -4.60
C ILE A 112 -5.57 -6.50 -4.00
N PHE A 113 -5.60 -6.61 -2.67
CA PHE A 113 -5.90 -7.88 -1.99
C PHE A 113 -7.33 -8.38 -2.20
N LEU A 114 -8.26 -7.47 -2.47
CA LEU A 114 -9.64 -7.79 -2.83
C LEU A 114 -9.83 -8.00 -4.34
N GLU A 115 -8.75 -7.94 -5.12
CA GLU A 115 -8.74 -8.02 -6.58
C GLU A 115 -9.59 -6.94 -7.28
N ASP A 116 -9.91 -5.85 -6.58
CA ASP A 116 -10.56 -4.67 -7.14
C ASP A 116 -9.51 -3.68 -7.65
N TYR A 117 -8.86 -4.04 -8.75
CA TYR A 117 -7.75 -3.27 -9.30
C TYR A 117 -8.15 -1.89 -9.80
N SER A 118 -9.40 -1.69 -10.23
CA SER A 118 -9.89 -0.38 -10.67
C SER A 118 -10.00 0.60 -9.49
N SER A 119 -10.55 0.17 -8.36
CA SER A 119 -10.57 0.98 -7.14
C SER A 119 -9.16 1.20 -6.60
N ALA A 120 -8.28 0.19 -6.71
CA ALA A 120 -6.88 0.34 -6.32
C ALA A 120 -6.18 1.46 -7.10
N LEU A 121 -6.33 1.51 -8.43
CA LEU A 121 -5.76 2.58 -9.25
C LEU A 121 -6.20 3.97 -8.79
N ALA A 122 -7.51 4.16 -8.56
CA ALA A 122 -8.05 5.44 -8.13
C ALA A 122 -7.45 5.92 -6.79
N SER A 123 -7.34 5.02 -5.80
CA SER A 123 -6.72 5.35 -4.52
C SER A 123 -5.22 5.62 -4.66
N LEU A 124 -4.49 4.85 -5.48
CA LEU A 124 -3.05 5.01 -5.66
C LEU A 124 -2.69 6.29 -6.43
N ASP A 125 -3.49 6.67 -7.42
CA ASP A 125 -3.36 7.96 -8.11
C ASP A 125 -3.55 9.12 -7.12
N LYS A 126 -4.54 9.01 -6.22
CA LYS A 126 -4.74 10.01 -5.17
C LYS A 126 -3.57 10.02 -4.18
N ALA A 127 -3.02 8.88 -3.80
CA ALA A 127 -1.85 8.80 -2.92
C ALA A 127 -0.62 9.50 -3.52
N ILE A 128 -0.39 9.32 -4.82
CA ILE A 128 0.69 9.97 -5.57
C ILE A 128 0.43 11.48 -5.67
N ALA A 129 -0.79 11.89 -6.01
CA ALA A 129 -1.16 13.31 -6.11
C ALA A 129 -1.04 14.06 -4.79
N LEU A 130 -1.25 13.37 -3.66
CA LEU A 130 -1.08 13.90 -2.31
C LEU A 130 0.35 13.79 -1.77
N ASN A 131 1.29 13.32 -2.58
CA ASN A 131 2.70 13.17 -2.20
C ASN A 131 2.88 12.35 -0.91
N SER A 132 2.26 11.15 -0.87
CA SER A 132 2.46 10.17 0.21
C SER A 132 3.96 10.02 0.51
N SER A 133 4.34 9.97 1.79
CA SER A 133 5.75 9.85 2.19
C SER A 133 6.48 8.66 1.55
N ASP A 134 5.78 7.54 1.37
CA ASP A 134 6.29 6.36 0.67
C ASP A 134 5.85 6.30 -0.81
N LEU A 135 6.19 7.33 -1.60
CA LEU A 135 5.84 7.37 -3.04
C LEU A 135 6.29 6.11 -3.79
N TYR A 136 7.47 5.57 -3.48
CA TYR A 136 7.98 4.35 -4.13
C TYR A 136 7.00 3.17 -4.00
N ALA A 137 6.34 3.04 -2.83
CA ALA A 137 5.36 1.99 -2.57
C ALA A 137 4.03 2.26 -3.29
N ALA A 138 3.63 3.53 -3.42
CA ALA A 138 2.45 3.90 -4.20
C ALA A 138 2.61 3.56 -5.69
N TYR A 139 3.76 3.90 -6.30
CA TYR A 139 4.07 3.53 -7.67
C TYR A 139 4.11 2.00 -7.86
N TYR A 140 4.75 1.27 -6.95
CA TYR A 140 4.79 -0.19 -7.03
C TYR A 140 3.41 -0.85 -6.92
N ASN A 141 2.58 -0.42 -5.96
CA ASN A 141 1.22 -0.92 -5.84
C ASN A 141 0.41 -0.58 -7.12
N ARG A 142 0.64 0.60 -7.72
CA ARG A 142 -0.07 1.01 -8.94
C ARG A 142 0.36 0.16 -10.13
N ALA A 143 1.64 -0.17 -10.21
CA ALA A 143 2.16 -1.11 -11.20
C ALA A 143 1.49 -2.50 -11.10
N LEU A 144 1.33 -3.03 -9.88
CA LEU A 144 0.61 -4.30 -9.68
C LEU A 144 -0.84 -4.25 -10.18
N ALA A 145 -1.56 -3.16 -9.88
CA ALA A 145 -2.93 -2.98 -10.35
C ALA A 145 -2.99 -2.83 -11.88
N LYS A 146 -2.08 -2.07 -12.48
CA LYS A 146 -1.97 -1.92 -13.95
C LYS A 146 -1.68 -3.24 -14.66
N GLU A 147 -0.75 -4.04 -14.15
CA GLU A 147 -0.42 -5.36 -14.71
C GLU A 147 -1.66 -6.26 -14.72
N LYS A 148 -2.44 -6.26 -13.64
CA LYS A 148 -3.68 -7.03 -13.53
C LYS A 148 -4.80 -6.52 -14.43
N LEU A 149 -4.76 -5.26 -14.81
CA LEU A 149 -5.65 -4.64 -15.79
C LEU A 149 -5.07 -4.68 -17.23
N ALA A 150 -4.00 -5.46 -17.45
CA ALA A 150 -3.30 -5.61 -18.73
C ALA A 150 -2.65 -4.33 -19.30
N ASP A 151 -2.48 -3.29 -18.48
CA ASP A 151 -1.63 -2.13 -18.80
C ASP A 151 -0.15 -2.45 -18.48
N ILE A 152 0.45 -3.30 -19.32
CA ILE A 152 1.81 -3.82 -19.13
C ILE A 152 2.86 -2.70 -19.27
N GLU A 153 2.67 -1.79 -20.23
CA GLU A 153 3.58 -0.66 -20.44
C GLU A 153 3.55 0.30 -19.25
N GLY A 154 2.35 0.66 -18.77
CA GLY A 154 2.20 1.51 -17.60
C GLY A 154 2.73 0.86 -16.32
N ALA A 155 2.58 -0.46 -16.15
CA ALA A 155 3.14 -1.20 -15.03
C ALA A 155 4.68 -1.17 -15.02
N TYR A 156 5.31 -1.39 -16.18
CA TYR A 156 6.78 -1.30 -16.30
C TYR A 156 7.30 0.06 -15.87
N PHE A 157 6.70 1.15 -16.35
CA PHE A 157 7.14 2.49 -16.00
C PHE A 157 6.93 2.79 -14.51
N ASP A 158 5.82 2.35 -13.92
CA ASP A 158 5.59 2.54 -12.49
C ASP A 158 6.57 1.71 -11.64
N PHE A 159 6.90 0.47 -12.01
CA PHE A 159 7.96 -0.29 -11.33
C PHE A 159 9.33 0.39 -11.47
N LYS A 160 9.64 0.94 -12.64
CA LYS A 160 10.87 1.70 -12.88
C LYS A 160 10.93 2.94 -11.99
N THR A 161 9.86 3.72 -11.91
CA THR A 161 9.79 4.89 -11.03
C THR A 161 9.89 4.49 -9.55
N ALA A 162 9.26 3.39 -9.13
CA ALA A 162 9.42 2.87 -7.78
C ALA A 162 10.89 2.55 -7.44
N LEU A 163 11.62 1.94 -8.38
CA LEU A 163 13.04 1.65 -8.24
C LEU A 163 13.91 2.93 -8.26
N GLU A 164 13.58 3.92 -9.08
CA GLU A 164 14.29 5.22 -9.10
C GLU A 164 14.15 5.96 -7.76
N LEU A 165 12.97 5.89 -7.14
CA LEU A 165 12.70 6.47 -5.82
C LEU A 165 13.34 5.69 -4.67
N LYS A 166 13.54 4.38 -4.84
CA LYS A 166 14.18 3.50 -3.86
C LYS A 166 15.11 2.49 -4.55
N PRO A 167 16.36 2.88 -4.89
CA PRO A 167 17.26 2.09 -5.74
C PRO A 167 17.64 0.71 -5.21
N ASP A 168 17.61 0.54 -3.90
CA ASP A 168 17.96 -0.68 -3.17
C ASP A 168 16.75 -1.61 -2.95
N TRP A 169 15.60 -1.33 -3.57
CA TRP A 169 14.41 -2.13 -3.34
C TRP A 169 14.33 -3.38 -4.21
N GLU A 170 14.74 -4.51 -3.65
CA GLU A 170 14.78 -5.83 -4.31
C GLU A 170 13.46 -6.23 -4.97
N LEU A 171 12.31 -5.91 -4.36
CA LEU A 171 11.00 -6.25 -4.93
C LEU A 171 10.74 -5.55 -6.27
N ALA A 172 11.09 -4.27 -6.40
CA ALA A 172 10.92 -3.54 -7.65
C ALA A 172 11.92 -4.02 -8.72
N GLN A 173 13.17 -4.32 -8.31
CA GLN A 173 14.18 -4.90 -9.20
C GLN A 173 13.71 -6.26 -9.75
N TRP A 174 13.18 -7.12 -8.89
CA TRP A 174 12.65 -8.42 -9.29
C TRP A 174 11.49 -8.29 -10.28
N GLN A 175 10.54 -7.38 -10.04
CA GLN A 175 9.44 -7.16 -10.97
C GLN A 175 9.92 -6.72 -12.35
N LEU A 176 10.85 -5.75 -12.41
CA LEU A 176 11.43 -5.28 -13.66
C LEU A 176 12.20 -6.37 -14.42
N SER A 177 12.85 -7.29 -13.71
CA SER A 177 13.62 -8.38 -14.33
C SER A 177 12.76 -9.32 -15.19
N ARG A 178 11.44 -9.32 -14.99
CA ARG A 178 10.48 -10.12 -15.75
C ARG A 178 10.01 -9.47 -17.05
N PHE A 179 10.36 -8.20 -17.30
CA PHE A 179 9.99 -7.50 -18.52
C PHE A 179 11.05 -7.66 -19.61
N GLU A 180 10.61 -7.95 -20.82
CA GLU A 180 11.41 -7.91 -22.03
C GLU A 180 11.16 -6.58 -22.75
N VAL A 181 12.22 -5.79 -22.95
CA VAL A 181 12.16 -4.54 -23.69
C VAL A 181 12.85 -4.74 -25.03
N THR A 182 12.08 -4.67 -26.11
CA THR A 182 12.60 -4.77 -27.47
C THR A 182 12.62 -3.39 -28.12
N THR A 183 13.77 -3.02 -28.67
CA THR A 183 13.94 -1.80 -29.46
C THR A 183 13.83 -2.18 -30.94
N ASN A 184 12.78 -1.70 -31.60
CA ASN A 184 12.61 -1.78 -33.06
C ASN A 184 13.14 -0.52 -33.75
#